data_AF-A0A7L7MD26-F1
#
_entry.id   AF-A0A7L7MD26-F1
#
_cell.length_a   1.000
_cell.length_b   1.000
_cell.length_c   1.000
_cell.angle_alpha   90.00
_cell.angle_beta   90.00
_cell.angle_gamma   90.00
#
_symmetry.space_group_name_H-M   'P 1'
#
loop_
_entity.id
_entity.type
_entity.pdbx_description
1 polymer ?
#
loop_
_entity_poly.entity_id
_entity_poly.type
_entity_poly.pdbx_seq_one_letter_code
_entity_poly.pdbx_strand_id
1 'polypeptide(L)' 'MTCDRLVCANCAGPVTEGRCPVCRASRQRMEQQQGLFERLTPGALIALLAALVAALAVAAAVQQAAA' A
#
# COMPACT_ATOMS: atom_id res chain seq x y z
N MET A 1 1.21 13.34 1.25
CA MET A 1 0.24 14.22 1.94
C MET A 1 -0.18 13.57 3.24
N THR A 2 0.20 14.11 4.40
CA THR A 2 -0.23 13.61 5.70
C THR A 2 -1.71 13.95 5.89
N CYS A 3 -2.58 12.93 5.86
CA CYS A 3 -4.04 13.06 6.00
C CYS A 3 -4.49 13.66 7.36
N ASP A 4 -3.55 13.91 8.26
CA ASP A 4 -3.74 14.37 9.63
C ASP A 4 -4.31 15.80 9.74
N ARG A 5 -4.23 16.60 8.66
CA ARG A 5 -4.72 17.99 8.62
C ARG A 5 -6.18 18.15 8.18
N LEU A 6 -6.85 17.07 7.78
CA LEU A 6 -8.25 17.14 7.35
C LEU A 6 -9.17 17.29 8.56
N VAL A 7 -9.82 18.46 8.67
CA VAL A 7 -10.80 18.76 9.72
C VAL A 7 -12.21 18.55 9.19
N CYS A 8 -13.07 17.88 9.94
CA CYS A 8 -14.46 17.67 9.56
C CYS A 8 -15.32 18.89 9.87
N ALA A 9 -16.10 19.37 8.89
CA ALA A 9 -17.02 20.50 9.09
C ALA A 9 -18.17 20.22 10.08
N ASN A 10 -18.53 18.95 10.31
CA ASN A 10 -19.65 18.59 11.18
C ASN A 10 -19.26 18.48 12.66
N CYS A 11 -18.05 18.02 12.96
CA CYS A 11 -17.58 17.83 14.34
C CYS A 11 -16.34 18.66 14.69
N ALA A 12 -15.89 19.55 13.79
CA ALA A 12 -14.75 20.46 13.94
C ALA A 12 -13.43 19.82 14.41
N GLY A 13 -13.28 18.51 14.20
CA GLY A 13 -12.11 17.76 14.64
C GLY A 13 -11.47 16.92 13.54
N PRO A 14 -10.27 16.38 13.78
CA PRO A 14 -9.55 15.52 12.84
C PRO A 14 -10.40 14.37 12.30
N VAL A 15 -10.40 14.19 10.97
CA VAL A 15 -11.10 13.09 10.31
C VAL A 15 -10.50 11.73 10.70
N THR A 16 -9.20 11.69 11.00
CA THR A 16 -8.45 10.50 11.43
C THR A 16 -9.01 9.87 12.72
N GLU A 17 -9.61 10.66 13.62
CA GLU A 17 -10.16 10.19 14.89
C GLU A 17 -11.54 9.53 14.78
N GLY A 18 -12.29 9.76 13.69
CA GLY A 18 -13.55 9.04 13.45
C GLY A 18 -14.69 9.29 14.45
N ARG A 19 -14.72 10.45 15.14
CA ARG A 19 -15.75 10.76 16.16
C ARG A 19 -17.19 10.79 15.64
N CYS A 20 -17.43 11.35 14.46
CA CYS A 20 -18.77 11.50 13.90
C CYS A 20 -19.02 10.55 12.71
N PRO A 21 -20.29 10.26 12.34
CA PRO A 21 -20.60 9.34 11.24
C PRO A 21 -20.01 9.79 9.90
N VAL A 22 -19.92 11.10 9.65
CA VAL A 22 -19.30 11.65 8.42
C VAL A 22 -17.79 11.38 8.39
N CYS A 23 -17.09 11.53 9.52
CA CYS A 23 -15.67 11.18 9.62
C CYS A 23 -15.45 9.69 9.35
N ARG A 24 -16.27 8.80 9.95
CA ARG A 24 -16.17 7.35 9.75
C ARG A 24 -16.41 6.95 8.30
N ALA A 25 -17.45 7.48 7.67
CA ALA A 25 -17.73 7.23 6.26
C ALA A 25 -16.60 7.70 5.34
N SER A 26 -15.97 8.83 5.68
CA SER A 26 -14.82 9.36 4.91
C SER A 26 -13.57 8.51 5.10
N ARG A 27 -13.31 7.99 6.32
CA ARG A 27 -12.23 7.02 6.56
C ARG A 27 -12.42 5.72 5.81
N GLN A 28 -13.61 5.13 5.86
CA GLN A 28 -13.89 3.89 5.13
C GLN A 28 -13.67 4.05 3.62
N ARG A 29 -14.02 5.21 3.04
CA ARG A 29 -13.73 5.52 1.63
C ARG A 29 -12.22 5.61 1.35
N MET A 30 -11.44 6.20 2.25
CA MET A 30 -9.98 6.27 2.12
C MET A 30 -9.34 4.88 2.25
N GLU A 31 -9.75 4.06 3.21
CA GLU A 31 -9.29 2.68 3.37
C GLU A 31 -9.63 1.81 2.15
N GLN A 32 -10.81 2.01 1.54
CA GLN A 32 -11.15 1.36 0.26
C GLN A 32 -10.26 1.81 -0.90
N GLN A 33 -9.84 3.08 -0.93
CA GLN A 33 -8.94 3.60 -1.96
C GLN A 33 -7.48 3.21 -1.73
N GLN A 34 -7.07 2.95 -0.49
CA GLN A 34 -5.71 2.54 -0.17
C GLN A 34 -5.34 1.15 -0.70
N GLY A 35 -6.33 0.37 -1.18
CA GLY A 35 -6.14 -0.64 -2.23
C GLY A 35 -5.10 -1.74 -1.94
N LEU A 36 -4.81 -2.56 -2.95
CA LEU A 36 -3.91 -3.71 -2.84
C LEU A 36 -2.53 -3.36 -2.27
N PHE A 37 -2.11 -2.10 -2.43
CA PHE A 37 -0.83 -1.55 -1.98
C PHE A 37 -0.74 -1.30 -0.47
N GLU A 38 -1.85 -1.20 0.26
CA GLU A 38 -1.80 -1.10 1.73
C GLU A 38 -1.33 -2.42 2.37
N ARG A 39 -1.53 -3.55 1.68
CA ARG A 39 -0.99 -4.86 2.09
C ARG A 39 0.47 -5.07 1.65
N LEU A 40 1.05 -4.19 0.83
CA LEU A 40 2.46 -4.29 0.47
C LEU A 40 3.31 -3.86 1.67
N THR A 41 3.67 -4.84 2.50
CA THR A 41 4.65 -4.65 3.56
C THR A 41 6.06 -4.54 2.98
N PRO A 42 7.01 -3.90 3.68
CA PRO A 42 8.42 -3.86 3.26
C PRO A 42 9.00 -5.27 3.01
N GLY A 43 8.60 -6.25 3.81
CA GLY A 43 9.01 -7.65 3.65
C GLY A 43 8.46 -8.30 2.38
N ALA A 44 7.19 -8.06 2.05
CA ALA A 44 6.59 -8.57 0.82
C ALA A 44 7.27 -7.98 -0.43
N LEU A 45 7.65 -6.70 -0.38
CA LEU A 45 8.38 -6.03 -1.45
C LEU A 45 9.76 -6.66 -1.67
N ILE A 46 10.52 -6.91 -0.59
CA ILE A 46 11.84 -7.57 -0.66
C ILE A 46 11.71 -8.98 -1.22
N ALA A 47 10.73 -9.76 -0.76
CA ALA A 47 10.50 -11.11 -1.27
C ALA A 47 10.17 -11.12 -2.76
N LEU A 48 9.33 -10.18 -3.23
CA LEU A 48 8.99 -10.03 -4.64
C LEU A 48 10.22 -9.67 -5.48
N LEU A 49 11.04 -8.73 -5.02
CA LEU A 49 12.29 -8.35 -5.68
C LEU A 49 13.28 -9.52 -5.73
N ALA A 50 13.45 -10.27 -4.64
CA ALA A 50 14.30 -11.45 -4.61
C ALA A 50 13.82 -12.54 -5.59
N ALA A 51 12.50 -12.77 -5.67
CA ALA A 51 11.92 -13.70 -6.63
C ALA A 51 12.16 -13.28 -8.08
N LEU A 52 12.01 -11.99 -8.40
CA LEU A 52 12.34 -11.42 -9.71
C LEU A 52 13.82 -11.62 -10.08
N VAL A 53 14.74 -11.31 -9.16
CA VAL A 53 16.19 -11.50 -9.37
C VAL A 53 16.52 -12.98 -9.56
N ALA A 54 15.95 -13.87 -8.75
CA ALA A 54 16.13 -15.32 -8.90
C ALA A 54 15.63 -15.82 -10.26
N ALA A 55 14.47 -15.37 -10.71
CA ALA A 55 13.92 -15.73 -12.02
C ALA A 55 14.84 -15.27 -13.16
N LEU A 56 15.37 -14.04 -13.09
CA LEU A 56 16.32 -13.52 -14.07
C LEU A 56 17.65 -14.29 -14.05
N ALA A 57 18.16 -14.62 -12.87
CA ALA A 57 19.40 -15.41 -12.73
C ALA A 57 19.25 -16.81 -13.33
N VAL A 58 18.11 -17.47 -13.08
CA VAL A 58 17.79 -18.76 -13.70
C VAL A 58 17.67 -18.64 -15.21
N ALA A 59 16.94 -17.63 -15.71
CA ALA A 59 16.81 -17.41 -17.15
C ALA A 59 18.18 -17.16 -17.81
N ALA A 60 19.04 -16.35 -17.19
CA ALA A 60 20.40 -16.09 -17.67
C ALA A 60 21.29 -17.34 -17.64
N ALA A 61 21.20 -18.16 -16.58
CA ALA A 61 21.95 -19.41 -16.49
C ALA A 61 21.52 -20.42 -17.57
N VAL A 62 20.21 -20.50 -17.87
CA VAL A 62 19.69 -21.35 -18.94
C VAL A 62 20.15 -20.86 -20.32
N GLN A 63 20.24 -19.55 -20.54
CA GLN A 63 20.76 -18.97 -21.79
C GLN A 63 22.24 -19.32 -22.02
N GLN A 64 23.05 -19.33 -20.96
CA GLN A 64 24.47 -19.69 -21.05
C GLN A 64 24.71 -21.16 -21.35
N ALA A 65 23.83 -22.06 -20.86
CA ALA A 65 23.93 -23.49 -21.12
C ALA A 65 23.52 -23.88 -22.57
N ALA A 66 22.86 -22.97 -23.28
CA ALA A 66 22.42 -23.15 -24.66
C ALA A 66 23.36 -22.51 -25.70
N ALA A 67 24.40 -21.80 -25.24
CA ALA A 67 25.45 -21.18 -26.07
C ALA A 67 26.73 -22.01 -26.04
#